data_AF-A0AAW2T1X4-F1
#
_entry.id   AF-A0AAW2T1X4-F1
#
_cell.length_a   1.000
_cell.length_b   1.000
_cell.length_c   1.000
_cell.angle_alpha   90.00
_cell.angle_beta   90.00
_cell.angle_gamma   90.00
#
_symmetry.space_group_name_H-M   'P 1'
#
loop_
_entity.id
_entity.type
_entity.pdbx_description
1 polymer ?
#
loop_
_entity_poly.entity_id
_entity_poly.type
_entity_poly.pdbx_seq_one_letter_code
_entity_poly.pdbx_strand_id
1 'polypeptide(L)'
;MQLLAGSKIIEVDNNVREDRALLNGAQKLLGILIAVGEAVAYVLSGMYGSVSQLGVGNAILIILQLCFAGIIVICLDELLQKGYGLGSGISLFIATNICENIIWKAFSPTTINSGRGAEFEGAVIALFHLLITRTDKVRALREAFYRQNLPNVTNLLATVLIFLIVIYFQGFRVVLPVRSKNARGQQGSYPIKLFYTSNMPIILQSALVSNLYFISQLLYKRYGGNFLVNLLGKWKESEYSGQSVPVGGLAYYVTAPTSLSDVAANPFHALFYIVFMLSACALFSKTWIEVSGSSAKDVAKQLKEQQMVMPGHRDSNLQKELNRYIPTAAAFGGMCIGALTVLADFMGAIGSGTGILLAVTIIYQYFETFEKEKASELGFFGF
;
A
#
# COMPACT_ATOMS: atom_id res chain seq x y z
N MET A 1 10.13 1.71 -14.52
CA MET A 1 9.81 1.24 -15.89
C MET A 1 8.39 1.58 -16.32
N GLN A 2 7.34 1.26 -15.55
CA GLN A 2 5.96 1.58 -15.93
C GLN A 2 5.71 3.07 -16.20
N LEU A 3 6.26 3.97 -15.38
CA LEU A 3 6.16 5.41 -15.62
C LEU A 3 6.89 5.86 -16.89
N LEU A 4 8.06 5.28 -17.19
CA LEU A 4 8.84 5.60 -18.41
C LEU A 4 8.14 5.12 -19.69
N ALA A 5 7.49 3.96 -19.64
CA ALA A 5 6.70 3.44 -20.74
C ALA A 5 5.38 4.23 -20.91
N GLY A 6 4.69 4.53 -19.81
CA GLY A 6 3.42 5.27 -19.86
C GLY A 6 3.58 6.74 -20.22
N SER A 7 4.70 7.38 -19.85
CA SER A 7 5.02 8.76 -20.26
C SER A 7 5.50 8.85 -21.71
N LYS A 8 5.55 7.72 -22.45
CA LYS A 8 6.07 7.61 -23.82
C LYS A 8 7.49 8.16 -24.00
N ILE A 9 8.29 8.19 -22.93
CA ILE A 9 9.72 8.51 -23.03
C ILE A 9 10.44 7.34 -23.69
N ILE A 10 9.95 6.12 -23.45
CA ILE A 10 10.36 4.91 -24.16
C ILE A 10 9.14 4.41 -24.93
N GLU A 11 9.20 4.44 -26.25
CA GLU A 11 8.18 3.83 -27.11
C GLU A 11 8.39 2.32 -27.09
N VAL A 12 7.45 1.61 -26.48
CA VAL A 12 7.45 0.14 -26.43
C VAL A 12 6.14 -0.33 -27.01
N ASP A 13 6.20 -1.07 -28.13
CA ASP A 13 4.99 -1.65 -28.69
C ASP A 13 4.67 -2.94 -27.95
N ASN A 14 3.70 -2.85 -27.05
CA ASN A 14 3.19 -4.03 -26.36
C ASN A 14 2.59 -5.06 -27.34
N ASN A 15 2.36 -4.81 -28.63
CA ASN A 15 1.91 -5.87 -29.53
C ASN A 15 3.04 -6.81 -29.99
N VAL A 16 4.29 -6.34 -29.93
CA VAL A 16 5.46 -7.11 -30.36
C VAL A 16 5.99 -7.95 -29.20
N ARG A 17 6.16 -9.26 -29.43
CA ARG A 17 6.65 -10.20 -28.42
C ARG A 17 8.09 -9.90 -27.97
N GLU A 18 8.95 -9.47 -28.90
CA GLU A 18 10.35 -9.13 -28.62
C GLU A 18 10.46 -7.92 -27.69
N ASP A 19 9.71 -6.85 -27.97
CA ASP A 19 9.67 -5.65 -27.14
C ASP A 19 9.18 -5.93 -25.71
N ARG A 20 8.14 -6.76 -25.56
CA ARG A 20 7.69 -7.22 -24.23
C ARG A 20 8.77 -8.00 -23.50
N ALA A 21 9.48 -8.88 -24.20
CA ALA A 21 10.54 -9.68 -23.61
C ALA A 21 11.73 -8.80 -23.17
N LEU A 22 12.11 -7.81 -23.98
CA LEU A 22 13.16 -6.84 -23.67
C LEU A 22 12.78 -5.93 -22.51
N LEU A 23 11.54 -5.41 -22.47
CA LEU A 23 11.05 -4.59 -21.36
C LEU A 23 11.07 -5.38 -20.05
N ASN A 24 10.56 -6.61 -20.08
CA ASN A 24 10.58 -7.50 -18.92
C ASN A 24 12.01 -7.84 -18.48
N GLY A 25 12.92 -8.10 -19.43
CA GLY A 25 14.34 -8.33 -19.14
C GLY A 25 15.01 -7.11 -18.50
N ALA A 26 14.79 -5.92 -19.05
CA ALA A 26 15.32 -4.67 -18.52
C ALA A 26 14.77 -4.34 -17.12
N GLN A 27 13.47 -4.59 -16.88
CA GLN A 27 12.85 -4.40 -15.57
C GLN A 27 13.49 -5.31 -14.51
N LYS A 28 13.80 -6.56 -14.85
CA LYS A 28 14.46 -7.51 -13.95
C LYS A 28 15.91 -7.11 -13.67
N LEU A 29 16.66 -6.74 -14.70
CA LEU A 29 18.05 -6.33 -14.57
C LEU A 29 18.14 -5.08 -13.68
N LEU A 30 17.28 -4.09 -13.91
CA LEU A 30 17.16 -2.93 -13.03
C LEU A 30 16.76 -3.31 -11.61
N GLY A 31 15.82 -4.24 -11.42
CA GLY A 31 15.43 -4.75 -10.11
C GLY A 31 16.59 -5.37 -9.34
N ILE A 32 17.41 -6.20 -10.01
CA ILE A 32 18.61 -6.79 -9.43
C ILE A 32 19.66 -5.72 -9.09
N LEU A 33 19.90 -4.75 -9.98
CA LEU A 33 20.82 -3.65 -9.71
C LEU A 33 20.40 -2.80 -8.51
N ILE A 34 19.10 -2.51 -8.40
CA ILE A 34 18.53 -1.77 -7.25
C ILE A 34 18.68 -2.61 -5.98
N ALA A 35 18.36 -3.90 -5.99
CA ALA A 35 18.51 -4.77 -4.83
C ALA A 35 19.96 -4.83 -4.32
N VAL A 36 20.93 -4.91 -5.23
CA VAL A 36 22.37 -4.87 -4.88
C VAL A 36 22.74 -3.50 -4.32
N GLY A 37 22.29 -2.41 -4.95
CA GLY A 37 22.54 -1.04 -4.49
C GLY A 37 21.97 -0.76 -3.10
N GLU A 38 20.73 -1.20 -2.84
CA GLU A 38 20.07 -1.08 -1.55
C GLU A 38 20.75 -1.95 -0.48
N ALA A 39 21.11 -3.19 -0.78
CA ALA A 39 21.83 -4.05 0.16
C ALA A 39 23.15 -3.43 0.62
N VAL A 40 23.92 -2.88 -0.32
CA VAL A 40 25.16 -2.15 -0.01
C VAL A 40 24.86 -0.89 0.81
N ALA A 41 23.86 -0.09 0.43
CA ALA A 41 23.47 1.11 1.15
C ALA A 41 23.03 0.81 2.59
N TYR A 42 22.24 -0.25 2.81
CA TYR A 42 21.77 -0.67 4.14
C TYR A 42 22.92 -1.07 5.06
N VAL A 43 23.89 -1.84 4.57
CA VAL A 43 25.05 -2.23 5.38
C VAL A 43 25.96 -1.03 5.64
N LEU A 44 26.21 -0.17 4.63
CA LEU A 44 27.00 1.04 4.80
C LEU A 44 26.31 2.11 5.67
N SER A 45 24.99 2.09 5.77
CA SER A 45 24.23 2.99 6.66
C SER A 45 24.43 2.69 8.14
N GLY A 46 25.09 1.57 8.47
CA GLY A 46 25.34 1.15 9.84
C GLY A 46 24.09 0.64 10.57
N MET A 47 23.02 0.30 9.84
CA MET A 47 21.78 -0.23 10.43
C MET A 47 22.00 -1.56 11.17
N TYR A 48 22.98 -2.35 10.74
CA TYR A 48 23.38 -3.61 11.38
C TYR A 48 24.53 -3.44 12.39
N GLY A 49 25.03 -2.21 12.60
CA GLY A 49 26.23 -1.89 13.40
C GLY A 49 27.33 -1.24 12.54
N SER A 50 28.33 -0.61 13.17
CA SER A 50 29.42 0.03 12.43
C SER A 50 30.28 -1.03 11.71
N VAL A 51 30.66 -0.76 10.46
CA VAL A 51 31.49 -1.68 9.64
C VAL A 51 32.80 -2.08 10.34
N SER A 52 33.29 -1.23 11.25
CA SER A 52 34.44 -1.49 12.11
C SER A 52 34.21 -2.56 13.20
N GLN A 53 32.97 -2.72 13.68
CA GLN A 53 32.61 -3.68 14.73
C GLN A 53 32.12 -5.01 14.14
N LEU A 54 31.44 -5.00 12.98
CA LEU A 54 31.02 -6.24 12.31
C LEU A 54 32.19 -7.00 11.67
N GLY A 55 33.25 -6.29 11.28
CA GLY A 55 34.31 -6.82 10.44
C GLY A 55 33.89 -6.91 8.97
N VAL A 56 34.84 -6.66 8.06
CA VAL A 56 34.61 -6.59 6.61
C VAL A 56 34.03 -7.90 6.07
N GLY A 57 34.44 -9.05 6.63
CA GLY A 57 33.93 -10.37 6.21
C GLY A 57 32.44 -10.55 6.46
N ASN A 58 31.93 -10.21 7.65
CA ASN A 58 30.51 -10.35 7.97
C ASN A 58 29.66 -9.33 7.20
N ALA A 59 30.16 -8.12 6.99
CA ALA A 59 29.48 -7.12 6.16
C ALA A 59 29.27 -7.63 4.72
N ILE A 60 30.30 -8.23 4.11
CA ILE A 60 30.19 -8.83 2.77
C ILE A 60 29.20 -10.01 2.77
N LEU A 61 29.21 -10.84 3.82
CA LEU A 61 28.29 -11.97 3.95
C LEU A 61 26.83 -11.51 4.03
N ILE A 62 26.54 -10.46 4.81
CA ILE A 62 25.20 -9.86 4.88
C ILE A 62 24.77 -9.31 3.52
N ILE A 63 25.66 -8.59 2.81
CA ILE A 63 25.36 -8.08 1.46
C ILE A 63 25.02 -9.25 0.52
N LEU A 64 25.81 -10.32 0.54
CA LEU A 64 25.58 -11.49 -0.31
C LEU A 64 24.24 -12.17 0.03
N GLN A 65 23.93 -12.31 1.31
CA GLN A 65 22.66 -12.89 1.78
C GLN A 65 21.46 -12.04 1.35
N LEU A 66 21.52 -10.71 1.49
CA LEU A 66 20.47 -9.79 1.05
C LEU A 66 20.28 -9.83 -0.47
N CYS A 67 21.36 -9.84 -1.24
CA CYS A 67 21.31 -9.98 -2.69
C CYS A 67 20.66 -11.30 -3.12
N PHE A 68 21.06 -12.42 -2.49
CA PHE A 68 20.50 -13.73 -2.81
C PHE A 68 19.01 -13.82 -2.45
N ALA A 69 18.61 -13.31 -1.28
CA ALA A 69 17.22 -13.22 -0.89
C ALA A 69 16.40 -12.34 -1.86
N GLY A 70 16.96 -11.19 -2.29
CA GLY A 70 16.33 -10.32 -3.28
C GLY A 70 16.10 -11.01 -4.62
N ILE A 71 17.09 -11.77 -5.11
CA ILE A 71 16.96 -12.57 -6.35
C ILE A 71 15.87 -13.63 -6.20
N ILE A 72 15.81 -14.35 -5.06
CA ILE A 72 14.75 -15.34 -4.80
C ILE A 72 13.37 -14.69 -4.87
N VAL A 73 13.18 -13.52 -4.25
CA VAL A 73 11.89 -12.80 -4.27
C VAL A 73 11.49 -12.39 -5.69
N ILE A 74 12.43 -11.88 -6.50
CA ILE A 74 12.17 -11.55 -7.90
C ILE A 74 11.78 -12.81 -8.71
N CYS A 75 12.48 -13.92 -8.49
CA CYS A 75 12.14 -15.20 -9.15
C CYS A 75 10.76 -15.73 -8.71
N LEU A 76 10.38 -15.55 -7.45
CA LEU A 76 9.09 -16.02 -6.93
C LEU A 76 7.93 -15.18 -7.46
N ASP A 77 8.12 -13.86 -7.60
CA ASP A 77 7.16 -12.99 -8.30
C ASP A 77 6.99 -13.40 -9.76
N GLU A 78 8.07 -13.75 -10.47
CA GLU A 78 7.98 -14.28 -11.84
C GLU A 78 7.22 -15.60 -11.93
N LEU A 79 7.47 -16.52 -10.99
CA LEU A 79 6.81 -17.81 -10.97
C LEU A 79 5.30 -17.62 -10.84
N LEU A 80 4.87 -16.74 -9.93
CA LEU A 80 3.45 -16.43 -9.74
C LEU A 80 2.85 -15.73 -10.96
N GLN A 81 3.58 -14.79 -11.59
CA GLN A 81 3.11 -14.09 -12.80
C GLN A 81 3.03 -14.97 -14.04
N LYS A 82 3.85 -16.04 -14.15
CA LYS A 82 3.82 -16.98 -15.29
C LYS A 82 2.66 -17.99 -15.24
N GLY A 83 1.69 -17.78 -14.36
CA GLY A 83 0.44 -18.55 -14.32
C GLY A 83 0.40 -19.64 -13.26
N TYR A 84 1.43 -19.79 -12.43
CA TYR A 84 1.35 -20.66 -11.24
C TYR A 84 0.62 -19.99 -10.06
N GLY A 85 0.28 -18.71 -10.18
CA GLY A 85 -0.51 -17.97 -9.20
C GLY A 85 -1.70 -17.25 -9.84
N LEU A 86 -2.72 -16.98 -9.02
CA LEU A 86 -3.95 -16.27 -9.41
C LEU A 86 -3.74 -14.74 -9.62
N GLY A 87 -2.51 -14.24 -9.47
CA GLY A 87 -2.21 -12.81 -9.52
C GLY A 87 -0.74 -12.45 -9.31
N SER A 88 -0.45 -11.18 -9.02
CA SER A 88 0.91 -10.67 -8.85
C SER A 88 1.54 -11.09 -7.52
N GLY A 89 2.77 -11.60 -7.55
CA GLY A 89 3.49 -12.02 -6.34
C GLY A 89 3.73 -10.87 -5.36
N ILE A 90 4.05 -9.68 -5.86
CA ILE A 90 4.22 -8.47 -5.05
C ILE A 90 2.97 -8.20 -4.17
N SER A 91 1.78 -8.30 -4.76
CA SER A 91 0.53 -8.05 -4.03
C SER A 91 0.27 -9.09 -2.95
N LEU A 92 0.57 -10.36 -3.22
CA LEU A 92 0.42 -11.44 -2.26
C LEU A 92 1.37 -11.30 -1.06
N PHE A 93 2.63 -10.94 -1.31
CA PHE A 93 3.62 -10.72 -0.24
C PHE A 93 3.22 -9.56 0.68
N ILE A 94 2.77 -8.46 0.10
CA ILE A 94 2.29 -7.29 0.86
C ILE A 94 1.10 -7.70 1.73
N ALA A 95 0.08 -8.33 1.15
CA ALA A 95 -1.12 -8.75 1.89
C ALA A 95 -0.78 -9.72 3.03
N THR A 96 0.10 -10.69 2.77
CA THR A 96 0.52 -11.69 3.78
C THR A 96 1.24 -11.02 4.95
N ASN A 97 2.20 -10.13 4.67
CA ASN A 97 2.96 -9.45 5.71
C ASN A 97 2.08 -8.56 6.60
N ILE A 98 1.09 -7.89 6.00
CA ILE A 98 0.14 -7.05 6.75
C ILE A 98 -0.77 -7.93 7.62
N CYS A 99 -1.31 -9.02 7.08
CA CYS A 99 -2.12 -9.97 7.84
C CYS A 99 -1.32 -10.60 9.01
N GLU A 100 -0.07 -10.98 8.77
CA GLU A 100 0.85 -11.46 9.81
C GLU A 100 1.03 -10.40 10.91
N ASN A 101 1.30 -9.14 10.55
CA ASN A 101 1.47 -8.06 11.51
C ASN A 101 0.22 -7.83 12.38
N ILE A 102 -0.97 -7.87 11.75
CA ILE A 102 -2.25 -7.72 12.45
C ILE A 102 -2.46 -8.88 13.44
N ILE A 103 -2.24 -10.13 13.00
CA ILE A 103 -2.40 -11.31 13.87
C ILE A 103 -1.36 -11.28 15.00
N TRP A 104 -0.11 -10.94 14.70
CA TRP A 104 0.96 -10.86 15.69
C TRP A 104 0.63 -9.81 16.75
N LYS A 105 0.24 -8.59 16.37
CA LYS A 105 -0.14 -7.55 17.34
C LYS A 105 -1.43 -7.85 18.11
N ALA A 106 -2.31 -8.69 17.57
CA ALA A 106 -3.52 -9.13 18.26
C ALA A 106 -3.24 -10.26 19.27
N PHE A 107 -2.38 -11.21 18.92
CA PHE A 107 -2.19 -12.50 19.62
C PHE A 107 -0.74 -12.79 20.03
N SER A 108 0.16 -11.81 20.09
CA SER A 108 1.55 -12.07 20.48
C SER A 108 1.65 -12.53 21.94
N PRO A 109 2.31 -13.68 22.20
CA PRO A 109 2.48 -14.22 23.55
C PRO A 109 3.67 -13.61 24.31
N THR A 110 4.38 -12.67 23.69
CA THR A 110 5.55 -11.99 24.24
C THR A 110 5.16 -11.06 25.38
N THR A 111 5.97 -11.02 26.45
CA THR A 111 5.72 -10.18 27.62
C THR A 111 6.67 -8.99 27.69
N ILE A 112 6.06 -7.81 27.63
CA ILE A 112 6.48 -6.45 27.93
C ILE A 112 6.70 -6.13 29.42
N ASN A 113 7.90 -6.09 30.01
CA ASN A 113 8.04 -5.61 31.39
C ASN A 113 8.35 -4.10 31.44
N SER A 114 7.31 -3.27 31.50
CA SER A 114 7.43 -1.80 31.57
C SER A 114 7.49 -1.25 33.01
N GLY A 115 8.04 -2.03 33.95
CA GLY A 115 8.25 -1.57 35.33
C GLY A 115 7.01 -1.57 36.23
N ARG A 116 5.84 -1.97 35.73
CA ARG A 116 4.60 -2.20 36.50
C ARG A 116 4.17 -3.68 36.55
N GLY A 117 5.01 -4.59 36.05
CA GLY A 117 4.73 -6.02 35.91
C GLY A 117 4.91 -6.50 34.47
N ALA A 118 4.93 -7.82 34.28
CA ALA A 118 4.94 -8.43 32.96
C ALA A 118 3.56 -8.24 32.31
N GLU A 119 3.50 -7.45 31.25
CA GLU A 119 2.27 -7.22 30.51
C GLU A 119 2.42 -7.82 29.11
N PHE A 120 1.43 -8.59 28.66
CA PHE A 120 1.45 -9.18 27.32
C PHE A 120 1.39 -8.10 26.24
N GLU A 121 2.09 -8.33 25.13
CA GLU A 121 2.12 -7.44 23.97
C GLU A 121 0.84 -7.56 23.14
N GLY A 122 0.27 -8.77 23.05
CA GLY A 122 -0.95 -9.02 22.28
C GLY A 122 -2.19 -8.39 22.91
N ALA A 123 -2.92 -7.58 22.14
CA ALA A 123 -4.11 -6.87 22.63
C ALA A 123 -5.17 -7.81 23.26
N VAL A 124 -5.38 -8.99 22.66
CA VAL A 124 -6.38 -9.97 23.12
C VAL A 124 -5.88 -10.74 24.33
N ILE A 125 -4.62 -11.19 24.30
CA ILE A 125 -4.00 -11.96 25.39
C ILE A 125 -3.85 -11.08 26.64
N ALA A 126 -3.46 -9.82 26.46
CA ALA A 126 -3.40 -8.83 27.54
C ALA A 126 -4.77 -8.56 28.15
N LEU A 127 -5.85 -8.47 27.36
CA LEU A 127 -7.20 -8.32 27.88
C LEU A 127 -7.58 -9.50 28.78
N PHE A 128 -7.38 -10.73 28.33
CA PHE A 128 -7.73 -11.92 29.13
C PHE A 128 -6.86 -12.03 30.39
N HIS A 129 -5.55 -11.77 30.28
CA HIS A 129 -4.65 -11.81 31.43
C HIS A 129 -4.96 -10.72 32.47
N LEU A 130 -5.23 -9.48 32.04
CA LEU A 130 -5.58 -8.38 32.94
C LEU A 130 -6.95 -8.57 33.59
N LEU A 131 -7.91 -9.17 32.87
CA LEU A 131 -9.26 -9.45 33.38
C LEU A 131 -9.26 -10.60 34.41
N ILE A 132 -8.37 -11.58 34.26
CA ILE A 132 -8.25 -12.74 35.16
C ILE A 132 -7.39 -12.40 36.40
N THR A 133 -6.32 -11.63 36.22
CA THR A 133 -5.28 -11.46 37.26
C THR A 133 -5.54 -10.27 38.20
N ARG A 134 -6.30 -9.23 37.78
CA ARG A 134 -6.61 -8.07 38.65
C ARG A 134 -8.01 -8.14 39.27
N THR A 135 -8.09 -7.79 40.55
CA THR A 135 -9.33 -7.71 41.34
C THR A 135 -10.22 -6.51 40.96
N ASP A 136 -9.62 -5.38 40.54
CA ASP A 136 -10.34 -4.17 40.10
C ASP A 136 -10.70 -4.21 38.61
N LYS A 137 -11.82 -4.87 38.28
CA LYS A 137 -12.29 -5.08 36.90
C LYS A 137 -12.44 -3.78 36.09
N VAL A 138 -12.93 -2.69 36.69
CA VAL A 138 -13.19 -1.42 36.00
C VAL A 138 -11.90 -0.66 35.66
N ARG A 139 -10.90 -0.70 36.55
CA ARG A 139 -9.61 -0.03 36.36
C ARG A 139 -8.74 -0.82 35.37
N ALA A 140 -8.78 -2.16 35.46
CA ALA A 140 -8.14 -3.06 34.50
C ALA A 140 -8.74 -2.93 33.09
N LEU A 141 -10.07 -2.79 32.97
CA LEU A 141 -10.70 -2.54 31.66
C LEU A 141 -10.24 -1.20 31.09
N ARG A 142 -10.26 -0.11 31.88
CA ARG A 142 -9.83 1.20 31.41
C ARG A 142 -8.35 1.23 30.98
N GLU A 143 -7.49 0.50 31.69
CA GLU A 143 -6.06 0.40 31.37
C GLU A 143 -5.78 -0.52 30.17
N ALA A 144 -6.59 -1.55 29.94
CA ALA A 144 -6.54 -2.40 28.74
C ALA A 144 -7.10 -1.71 27.47
N PHE A 145 -8.01 -0.75 27.62
CA PHE A 145 -8.59 0.00 26.51
C PHE A 145 -7.79 1.26 26.11
N TYR A 146 -7.07 1.89 27.06
CA TYR A 146 -6.37 3.18 26.85
C TYR A 146 -4.86 3.15 27.12
N ARG A 147 -4.18 2.04 26.81
CA ARG A 147 -2.72 1.94 27.00
C ARG A 147 -1.98 2.72 25.91
N GLN A 148 -1.15 3.69 26.29
CA GLN A 148 -0.48 4.55 25.29
C GLN A 148 0.66 3.86 24.53
N ASN A 149 1.27 2.83 25.12
CA ASN A 149 2.53 2.27 24.59
C ASN A 149 2.38 0.91 23.88
N LEU A 150 1.21 0.26 23.95
CA LEU A 150 0.99 -1.10 23.43
C LEU A 150 -0.33 -1.21 22.67
N PRO A 151 -0.46 -2.20 21.75
CA PRO A 151 -1.69 -2.43 21.01
C PRO A 151 -2.90 -2.60 21.94
N ASN A 152 -3.86 -1.69 21.83
CA ASN A 152 -5.08 -1.74 22.63
C ASN A 152 -6.17 -2.54 21.93
N VAL A 153 -7.14 -2.97 22.74
CA VAL A 153 -8.40 -3.54 22.26
C VAL A 153 -9.19 -2.52 21.45
N THR A 154 -9.09 -1.23 21.80
CA THR A 154 -9.64 -0.10 21.02
C THR A 154 -9.04 -0.04 19.62
N ASN A 155 -7.73 -0.26 19.49
CA ASN A 155 -7.04 -0.23 18.21
C ASN A 155 -7.44 -1.43 17.34
N LEU A 156 -7.63 -2.60 17.95
CA LEU A 156 -8.15 -3.78 17.26
C LEU A 156 -9.59 -3.56 16.77
N LEU A 157 -10.45 -2.98 17.61
CA LEU A 157 -11.83 -2.66 17.24
C LEU A 157 -11.89 -1.59 16.15
N ALA A 158 -11.00 -0.59 16.21
CA ALA A 158 -10.81 0.38 15.14
C ALA A 158 -10.43 -0.30 13.83
N THR A 159 -9.45 -1.22 13.83
CA THR A 159 -9.06 -1.99 12.64
C THR A 159 -10.24 -2.75 12.04
N VAL A 160 -11.06 -3.42 12.85
CA VAL A 160 -12.26 -4.14 12.37
C VAL A 160 -13.29 -3.17 11.78
N LEU A 161 -13.50 -2.02 12.42
CA LEU A 161 -14.42 -0.99 11.92
C LEU A 161 -13.95 -0.44 10.56
N ILE A 162 -12.67 -0.11 10.43
CA ILE A 162 -12.09 0.38 9.15
C ILE A 162 -12.18 -0.70 8.08
N PHE A 163 -11.88 -1.96 8.44
CA PHE A 163 -12.00 -3.09 7.52
C PHE A 163 -13.42 -3.22 6.93
N LEU A 164 -14.46 -3.12 7.76
CA LEU A 164 -15.86 -3.16 7.31
C LEU A 164 -16.21 -1.97 6.42
N ILE A 165 -15.76 -0.77 6.79
CA ILE A 165 -15.99 0.44 5.99
C ILE A 165 -15.32 0.30 4.61
N VAL A 166 -14.07 -0.16 4.55
CA VAL A 166 -13.34 -0.31 3.28
C VAL A 166 -14.04 -1.32 2.37
N ILE A 167 -14.48 -2.47 2.90
CA ILE A 167 -15.26 -3.46 2.13
C ILE A 167 -16.54 -2.84 1.56
N TYR A 168 -17.26 -2.05 2.37
CA TYR A 168 -18.47 -1.38 1.92
C TYR A 168 -18.18 -0.40 0.77
N PHE A 169 -17.14 0.43 0.88
CA PHE A 169 -16.75 1.35 -0.18
C PHE A 169 -16.22 0.65 -1.44
N GLN A 170 -15.60 -0.51 -1.29
CA GLN A 170 -15.09 -1.32 -2.40
C GLN A 170 -16.21 -1.81 -3.33
N GLY A 171 -17.42 -2.01 -2.80
CA GLY A 171 -18.60 -2.44 -3.56
C GLY A 171 -19.19 -1.37 -4.49
N PHE A 172 -18.80 -0.09 -4.34
CA PHE A 172 -19.35 0.99 -5.16
C PHE A 172 -18.85 0.89 -6.60
N ARG A 173 -19.79 0.68 -7.52
CA ARG A 173 -19.53 0.61 -8.97
C ARG A 173 -20.62 1.33 -9.75
N VAL A 174 -20.20 2.13 -10.72
CA VAL A 174 -21.06 2.74 -11.73
C VAL A 174 -21.10 1.80 -12.92
N VAL A 175 -22.25 1.19 -13.17
CA VAL A 175 -22.40 0.22 -14.27
C VAL A 175 -22.88 0.95 -15.52
N LEU A 176 -22.06 0.93 -16.57
CA LEU A 176 -22.42 1.44 -17.88
C LEU A 176 -22.92 0.29 -18.77
N PRO A 177 -24.13 0.36 -19.34
CA PRO A 177 -24.59 -0.65 -20.26
C PRO A 177 -23.80 -0.57 -21.57
N VAL A 178 -23.38 -1.72 -22.09
CA VAL A 178 -22.66 -1.84 -23.37
C VAL A 178 -23.31 -2.95 -24.19
N ARG A 179 -23.44 -2.76 -25.49
CA ARG A 179 -24.05 -3.73 -26.40
C ARG A 179 -23.05 -4.12 -27.48
N SER A 180 -22.98 -5.41 -27.79
CA SER A 180 -22.20 -5.88 -28.93
C SER A 180 -22.88 -5.48 -30.24
N LYS A 181 -22.11 -4.97 -31.20
CA LYS A 181 -22.57 -4.66 -32.55
C LYS A 181 -22.74 -5.92 -33.41
N ASN A 182 -21.91 -6.95 -33.16
CA ASN A 182 -21.89 -8.18 -33.95
C ASN A 182 -22.94 -9.19 -33.47
N ALA A 183 -23.14 -9.33 -32.15
CA ALA A 183 -24.12 -10.23 -31.58
C ALA A 183 -25.41 -9.47 -31.19
N ARG A 184 -26.44 -9.52 -32.05
CA ARG A 184 -27.74 -8.92 -31.74
C ARG A 184 -28.36 -9.59 -30.52
N GLY A 185 -28.45 -8.85 -29.42
CA GLY A 185 -29.12 -9.28 -28.17
C GLY A 185 -28.19 -9.46 -26.98
N GLN A 186 -26.87 -9.54 -27.22
CA GLN A 186 -25.88 -9.61 -26.14
C GLN A 186 -25.68 -8.22 -25.53
N GLN A 187 -26.29 -8.00 -24.37
CA GLN A 187 -26.08 -6.83 -23.54
C GLN A 187 -25.04 -7.19 -22.47
N GLY A 188 -23.96 -6.45 -22.44
CA GLY A 188 -22.96 -6.47 -21.39
C GLY A 188 -23.10 -5.26 -20.48
N SER A 189 -22.47 -5.36 -19.32
CA SER A 189 -22.37 -4.26 -18.35
C SER A 189 -20.89 -4.01 -18.12
N TYR A 190 -20.44 -2.77 -18.28
CA TYR A 190 -19.06 -2.36 -18.00
C TYR A 190 -19.04 -1.59 -16.66
N PRO A 191 -18.68 -2.25 -15.53
CA PRO A 191 -18.63 -1.61 -14.23
C PRO A 191 -17.37 -0.77 -14.08
N ILE A 192 -17.53 0.54 -13.89
CA ILE A 192 -16.48 1.46 -13.43
C ILE A 192 -16.55 1.51 -11.90
N LYS A 193 -15.57 0.91 -11.22
CA LYS A 193 -15.50 0.94 -9.75
C LYS A 193 -15.10 2.34 -9.27
N LEU A 194 -15.55 2.69 -8.06
CA LEU A 194 -15.12 3.90 -7.36
C LEU A 194 -13.59 3.95 -7.21
N PHE A 195 -12.99 2.83 -6.82
CA PHE A 195 -11.55 2.66 -6.77
C PHE A 195 -11.00 2.24 -8.13
N TYR A 196 -11.14 3.13 -9.12
CA TYR A 196 -10.80 2.86 -10.52
C TYR A 196 -9.33 2.50 -10.73
N THR A 197 -8.43 3.28 -10.13
CA THR A 197 -6.97 3.07 -10.18
C THR A 197 -6.48 2.04 -9.16
N SER A 198 -7.41 1.37 -8.45
CA SER A 198 -7.12 0.39 -7.42
C SER A 198 -6.19 0.95 -6.32
N ASN A 199 -5.26 0.13 -5.83
CA ASN A 199 -4.34 0.44 -4.75
C ASN A 199 -3.07 1.20 -5.16
N MET A 200 -2.81 1.35 -6.46
CA MET A 200 -1.51 1.83 -6.91
C MET A 200 -1.15 3.23 -6.39
N PRO A 201 -2.09 4.21 -6.32
CA PRO A 201 -1.76 5.53 -5.80
C PRO A 201 -1.26 5.51 -4.35
N ILE A 202 -1.83 4.64 -3.50
CA ILE A 202 -1.37 4.46 -2.12
C ILE A 202 0.03 3.85 -2.11
N ILE A 203 0.24 2.81 -2.92
CA ILE A 203 1.53 2.11 -2.98
C ILE A 203 2.63 3.09 -3.40
N LEU A 204 2.37 3.90 -4.43
CA LEU A 204 3.32 4.91 -4.92
C LEU A 204 3.57 6.00 -3.89
N GLN A 205 2.53 6.49 -3.23
CA GLN A 205 2.67 7.50 -2.18
C GLN A 205 3.46 6.95 -0.98
N SER A 206 3.12 5.76 -0.50
CA SER A 206 3.80 5.10 0.62
C SER A 206 5.26 4.78 0.28
N ALA A 207 5.54 4.32 -0.94
CA ALA A 207 6.90 4.07 -1.40
C ALA A 207 7.71 5.36 -1.50
N LEU A 208 7.12 6.45 -2.03
CA LEU A 208 7.77 7.75 -2.09
C LEU A 208 8.14 8.26 -0.68
N VAL A 209 7.20 8.16 0.26
CA VAL A 209 7.42 8.57 1.64
C VAL A 209 8.48 7.71 2.33
N SER A 210 8.42 6.39 2.16
CA SER A 210 9.42 5.46 2.71
C SER A 210 10.82 5.73 2.17
N ASN A 211 10.95 5.97 0.86
CA ASN A 211 12.23 6.31 0.24
C ASN A 211 12.75 7.67 0.72
N LEU A 212 11.87 8.65 0.88
CA LEU A 212 12.23 9.96 1.45
C LEU A 212 12.73 9.80 2.89
N TYR A 213 12.08 8.96 3.70
CA TYR A 213 12.54 8.67 5.06
C TYR A 213 13.91 7.99 5.07
N PHE A 214 14.10 6.96 4.26
CA PHE A 214 15.38 6.27 4.18
C PHE A 214 16.53 7.22 3.79
N ILE A 215 16.33 8.03 2.75
CA ILE A 215 17.30 9.04 2.30
C ILE A 215 17.53 10.08 3.41
N SER A 216 16.47 10.59 4.02
CA SER A 216 16.57 11.58 5.10
C SER A 216 17.35 11.05 6.30
N GLN A 217 17.10 9.81 6.71
CA GLN A 217 17.77 9.15 7.82
C GLN A 217 19.27 8.94 7.51
N LEU A 218 19.59 8.51 6.28
CA LEU A 218 20.98 8.31 5.83
C LEU A 218 21.75 9.64 5.77
N LEU A 219 21.15 10.69 5.24
CA LEU A 219 21.76 12.03 5.19
C LEU A 219 21.96 12.59 6.60
N TYR A 220 20.99 12.41 7.51
CA TYR A 220 21.12 12.88 8.90
C TYR A 220 22.25 12.16 9.65
N LYS A 221 22.40 10.85 9.46
CA LYS A 221 23.50 10.07 10.05
C LYS A 221 24.88 10.46 9.51
N ARG A 222 25.00 10.81 8.23
CA ARG A 222 26.28 11.12 7.57
C ARG A 222 26.68 12.60 7.64
N TYR A 223 25.71 13.51 7.61
CA TYR A 223 25.91 14.96 7.53
C TYR A 223 25.08 15.73 8.57
N GLY A 224 24.99 15.21 9.79
CA GLY A 224 24.34 15.88 10.92
C GLY A 224 24.95 17.26 11.16
N GLY A 225 24.20 18.33 10.86
CA GLY A 225 24.66 19.72 11.04
C GLY A 225 24.31 20.67 9.90
N ASN A 226 24.10 20.17 8.67
CA ASN A 226 23.75 21.03 7.54
C ASN A 226 22.31 21.56 7.62
N PHE A 227 22.09 22.84 7.26
CA PHE A 227 20.77 23.47 7.22
C PHE A 227 19.77 22.69 6.35
N LEU A 228 20.19 22.24 5.16
CA LEU A 228 19.34 21.42 4.27
C LEU A 228 18.96 20.07 4.88
N VAL A 229 19.89 19.43 5.61
CA VAL A 229 19.65 18.11 6.24
C VAL A 229 18.69 18.26 7.43
N ASN A 230 18.84 19.33 8.21
CA ASN A 230 17.91 19.67 9.29
C ASN A 230 16.53 20.10 8.78
N LEU A 231 16.43 20.67 7.58
CA LEU A 231 15.15 20.98 6.92
C LEU A 231 14.47 19.71 6.39
N LEU A 232 15.24 18.77 5.86
CA LEU A 232 14.74 17.46 5.40
C LEU A 232 14.18 16.63 6.57
N GLY A 233 14.92 16.51 7.66
CA GLY A 233 14.46 15.78 8.84
C GLY A 233 15.47 15.73 9.97
N LYS A 234 15.07 16.09 11.18
CA LYS A 234 15.80 15.80 12.41
C LYS A 234 15.28 14.48 12.97
N TRP A 235 16.15 13.50 13.08
CA TRP A 235 15.81 12.18 13.61
C TRP A 235 16.32 12.06 15.05
N LYS A 236 15.48 11.55 15.95
CA LYS A 236 15.89 11.19 17.31
C LYS A 236 15.61 9.71 17.51
N GLU A 237 16.56 8.99 18.08
CA GLU A 237 16.33 7.60 18.50
C GLU A 237 15.35 7.60 19.69
N SER A 238 14.26 6.85 19.55
CA SER A 238 13.35 6.59 20.66
C SER A 238 13.98 5.57 21.59
N GLU A 239 14.17 5.93 22.87
CA GLU A 239 14.79 5.09 23.92
C GLU A 239 14.11 3.72 24.11
N TYR A 240 12.86 3.55 23.65
CA TYR A 240 12.06 2.34 23.90
C TYR A 240 11.98 1.34 22.74
N SER A 241 12.22 1.75 21.50
CA SER A 241 12.00 0.87 20.32
C SER A 241 13.19 0.73 19.39
N GLY A 242 14.30 1.44 19.63
CA GLY A 242 15.42 1.52 18.68
C GLY A 242 15.03 2.10 17.32
N GLN A 243 13.78 2.57 17.16
CA GLN A 243 13.32 3.23 15.95
C GLN A 243 13.60 4.72 16.05
N SER A 244 14.27 5.25 15.02
CA SER A 244 14.46 6.69 14.87
C SER A 244 13.15 7.32 14.44
N VAL A 245 12.58 8.18 15.29
CA VAL A 245 11.38 8.95 14.98
C VAL A 245 11.83 10.34 14.49
N PRO A 246 11.25 10.87 13.40
CA PRO A 246 11.52 12.24 13.00
C PRO A 246 10.90 13.20 14.04
N VAL A 247 11.72 14.07 14.63
CA VAL A 247 11.32 15.07 15.65
C VAL A 247 11.17 16.47 15.03
N GLY A 248 11.64 16.68 13.81
CA GLY A 248 11.45 17.95 13.09
C GLY A 248 11.80 17.87 11.61
N GLY A 249 11.45 18.91 10.85
CA GLY A 249 11.69 19.01 9.40
C GLY A 249 10.51 18.54 8.53
N LEU A 250 10.70 18.50 7.22
CA LEU A 250 9.69 18.03 6.26
C LEU A 250 9.27 16.58 6.53
N ALA A 251 10.20 15.73 6.96
CA ALA A 251 9.91 14.35 7.37
C ALA A 251 8.92 14.29 8.55
N TYR A 252 8.96 15.24 9.48
CA TYR A 252 7.98 15.31 10.57
C TYR A 252 6.59 15.55 10.02
N TYR A 253 6.42 16.52 9.12
CA TYR A 253 5.14 16.90 8.52
C TYR A 253 4.48 15.82 7.64
N VAL A 254 5.29 14.93 7.07
CA VAL A 254 4.81 13.80 6.26
C VAL A 254 4.50 12.57 7.12
N THR A 255 4.91 12.56 8.39
CA THR A 255 4.69 11.43 9.30
C THR A 255 3.27 11.44 9.85
N ALA A 256 2.61 10.28 9.76
CA ALA A 256 1.29 10.09 10.35
C ALA A 256 1.37 10.30 11.88
N PRO A 257 0.50 11.15 12.46
CA PRO A 257 0.45 11.32 13.91
C PRO A 257 -0.01 10.03 14.56
N THR A 258 0.72 9.58 15.59
CA THR A 258 0.57 8.27 16.21
C THR A 258 -0.65 8.12 17.11
N SER A 259 -1.29 9.23 17.50
CA SER A 259 -2.43 9.20 18.40
C SER A 259 -3.33 10.43 18.25
N LEU A 260 -4.61 10.26 18.59
CA LEU A 260 -5.59 11.35 18.65
C LEU A 260 -5.16 12.48 19.62
N SER A 261 -4.38 12.13 20.65
CA SER A 261 -3.76 13.09 21.57
C SER A 261 -2.70 13.96 20.89
N ASP A 262 -1.92 13.40 19.97
CA ASP A 262 -0.87 14.13 19.26
C ASP A 262 -1.48 15.05 18.19
N VAL A 263 -2.60 14.62 17.60
CA VAL A 263 -3.42 15.45 16.70
C VAL A 263 -3.99 16.66 17.46
N ALA A 264 -4.50 16.45 18.67
CA ALA A 264 -5.03 17.53 19.51
C ALA A 264 -3.93 18.49 20.00
N ALA A 265 -2.73 17.99 20.26
CA ALA A 265 -1.60 18.80 20.69
C ALA A 265 -1.04 19.67 19.54
N ASN A 266 -1.00 19.15 18.31
CA ASN A 266 -0.46 19.86 17.14
C ASN A 266 -1.44 19.85 15.95
N PRO A 267 -2.51 20.67 15.99
CA PRO A 267 -3.55 20.65 14.95
C PRO A 267 -3.03 21.09 13.56
N PHE A 268 -2.01 21.95 13.51
CA PHE A 268 -1.38 22.36 12.24
C PHE A 268 -0.65 21.22 11.55
N HIS A 269 0.03 20.35 12.31
CA HIS A 269 0.73 19.18 11.77
C HIS A 269 -0.28 18.20 11.16
N ALA A 270 -1.34 17.89 11.89
CA ALA A 270 -2.40 17.02 11.42
C ALA A 270 -3.09 17.58 10.15
N LEU A 271 -3.39 18.88 10.12
CA LEU A 271 -3.99 19.52 8.94
C LEU A 271 -3.09 19.41 7.71
N PHE A 272 -1.79 19.67 7.86
CA PHE A 272 -0.83 19.55 6.77
C PHE A 272 -0.77 18.11 6.26
N TYR A 273 -0.69 17.13 7.16
CA TYR A 273 -0.70 15.70 6.81
C TYR A 273 -1.96 15.32 6.03
N ILE A 274 -3.16 15.74 6.47
CA ILE A 274 -4.43 15.46 5.79
C ILE A 274 -4.42 16.03 4.37
N VAL A 275 -4.06 17.30 4.21
CA VAL A 275 -4.03 17.98 2.90
C VAL A 275 -3.00 17.33 1.99
N PHE A 276 -1.82 17.03 2.51
CA PHE A 276 -0.76 16.36 1.77
C PHE A 276 -1.20 14.96 1.30
N MET A 277 -1.76 14.14 2.18
CA MET A 277 -2.24 12.80 1.84
C MET A 277 -3.35 12.82 0.79
N LEU A 278 -4.38 13.65 0.98
CA LEU A 278 -5.51 13.75 0.05
C LEU A 278 -5.06 14.25 -1.34
N SER A 279 -4.23 15.29 -1.36
CA SER A 279 -3.71 15.86 -2.61
C SER A 279 -2.77 14.89 -3.33
N ALA A 280 -1.84 14.26 -2.62
CA ALA A 280 -0.92 13.28 -3.19
C ALA A 280 -1.68 12.08 -3.77
N CYS A 281 -2.63 11.48 -3.03
CA CYS A 281 -3.42 10.35 -3.51
C CYS A 281 -4.31 10.73 -4.72
N ALA A 282 -4.90 11.93 -4.74
CA ALA A 282 -5.69 12.39 -5.86
C ALA A 282 -4.85 12.66 -7.12
N LEU A 283 -3.67 13.29 -6.95
CA LEU A 283 -2.73 13.56 -8.04
C LEU A 283 -2.16 12.26 -8.62
N PHE A 284 -1.66 11.36 -7.77
CA PHE A 284 -1.14 10.07 -8.21
C PHE A 284 -2.21 9.21 -8.87
N SER A 285 -3.46 9.26 -8.40
CA SER A 285 -4.56 8.57 -9.07
C SER A 285 -4.80 9.11 -10.48
N LYS A 286 -4.85 10.43 -10.68
CA LYS A 286 -5.04 11.01 -12.01
C LYS A 286 -3.90 10.67 -12.97
N THR A 287 -2.65 10.84 -12.53
CA THR A 287 -1.48 10.53 -13.38
C THR A 287 -1.39 9.03 -13.68
N TRP A 288 -1.81 8.18 -12.75
CA TRP A 288 -1.81 6.73 -12.94
C TRP A 288 -2.76 6.27 -14.06
N ILE A 289 -3.91 6.91 -14.23
CA ILE A 289 -4.85 6.56 -15.32
C ILE A 289 -4.20 6.73 -16.69
N GLU A 290 -3.43 7.80 -16.86
CA GLU A 290 -2.75 8.11 -18.12
C GLU A 290 -1.60 7.13 -18.38
N VAL A 291 -0.84 6.79 -17.34
CA VAL A 291 0.30 5.86 -17.42
C VAL A 291 -0.14 4.41 -17.60
N SER A 292 -1.25 4.00 -16.97
CA SER A 292 -1.75 2.62 -17.02
C SER A 292 -2.49 2.27 -18.31
N GLY A 293 -2.67 3.24 -19.23
CA GLY A 293 -3.48 3.02 -20.44
C GLY A 293 -4.96 2.74 -20.13
N SER A 294 -5.42 3.13 -18.94
CA SER A 294 -6.83 3.04 -18.53
C SER A 294 -7.54 4.40 -18.69
N SER A 295 -6.99 5.28 -19.53
CA SER A 295 -7.62 6.57 -19.80
C SER A 295 -8.94 6.39 -20.54
N ALA A 296 -9.84 7.36 -20.42
CA ALA A 296 -11.12 7.33 -21.13
C ALA A 296 -10.95 7.15 -22.64
N LYS A 297 -9.84 7.65 -23.21
CA LYS A 297 -9.51 7.48 -24.63
C LYS A 297 -9.09 6.04 -24.94
N ASP A 298 -8.25 5.44 -24.10
CA ASP A 298 -7.74 4.09 -24.30
C ASP A 298 -8.85 3.04 -24.11
N VAL A 299 -9.67 3.20 -23.07
CA VAL A 299 -10.85 2.35 -22.84
C VAL A 299 -11.87 2.48 -23.97
N ALA A 300 -12.12 3.70 -24.47
CA ALA A 300 -12.99 3.90 -25.63
C ALA A 300 -12.44 3.21 -26.89
N LYS A 301 -11.11 3.25 -27.10
CA LYS A 301 -10.45 2.56 -28.20
C LYS A 301 -10.59 1.05 -28.08
N GLN A 302 -10.36 0.48 -26.89
CA GLN A 302 -10.53 -0.95 -26.61
C GLN A 302 -11.97 -1.42 -26.85
N LEU A 303 -12.96 -0.67 -26.35
CA LEU A 303 -14.38 -0.99 -26.58
C LEU A 303 -14.75 -0.94 -28.08
N LYS A 304 -14.19 0.02 -28.81
CA LYS A 304 -14.38 0.14 -30.27
C LYS A 304 -13.76 -1.03 -31.03
N GLU A 305 -12.54 -1.45 -30.65
CA GLU A 305 -11.86 -2.63 -31.21
C GLU A 305 -12.68 -3.91 -30.94
N GLN A 306 -13.30 -4.03 -29.77
CA GLN A 306 -14.20 -5.12 -29.39
C GLN A 306 -15.61 -5.02 -30.03
N GLN A 307 -15.88 -4.02 -30.88
CA GLN A 307 -17.20 -3.76 -31.46
C GLN A 307 -18.33 -3.59 -30.42
N MET A 308 -17.99 -3.04 -29.25
CA MET A 308 -18.92 -2.74 -28.16
C MET A 308 -19.35 -1.27 -28.22
N VAL A 309 -20.66 -1.02 -28.25
CA VAL A 309 -21.26 0.32 -28.34
C VAL A 309 -22.20 0.57 -27.17
N MET A 310 -22.23 1.80 -26.67
CA MET A 310 -23.17 2.18 -25.60
C MET A 310 -24.56 2.40 -26.22
N PRO A 311 -25.64 1.81 -25.66
CA PRO A 311 -26.98 1.98 -26.19
C PRO A 311 -27.40 3.46 -26.13
N GLY A 312 -27.99 3.96 -27.22
CA GLY A 312 -28.48 5.34 -27.33
C GLY A 312 -27.43 6.40 -27.71
N HIS A 313 -26.15 6.03 -27.81
CA HIS A 313 -25.07 6.97 -28.14
C HIS A 313 -24.33 6.53 -29.41
N ARG A 314 -23.92 7.51 -30.25
CA ARG A 314 -23.00 7.25 -31.37
C ARG A 314 -21.60 6.94 -30.84
N ASP A 315 -20.80 6.20 -31.60
CA ASP A 315 -19.42 5.82 -31.25
C ASP A 315 -18.54 7.02 -30.84
N SER A 316 -18.78 8.20 -31.41
CA SER A 316 -18.08 9.45 -31.05
C SER A 316 -18.41 9.96 -29.63
N ASN A 317 -19.60 9.65 -29.13
CA ASN A 317 -20.06 10.10 -27.82
C ASN A 317 -19.63 9.16 -26.69
N LEU A 318 -19.22 7.92 -27.00
CA LEU A 318 -18.71 6.96 -26.02
C LEU A 318 -17.51 7.54 -25.25
N GLN A 319 -16.56 8.14 -25.97
CA GLN A 319 -15.39 8.76 -25.36
C GLN A 319 -15.78 9.94 -24.46
N LYS A 320 -16.78 10.73 -24.87
CA LYS A 320 -17.24 11.90 -24.11
C LYS A 320 -17.90 11.50 -22.79
N GLU A 321 -18.72 10.46 -22.81
CA GLU A 321 -19.34 9.89 -21.59
C GLU A 321 -18.29 9.26 -20.68
N LEU A 322 -17.39 8.42 -21.20
CA LEU A 322 -16.30 7.83 -20.42
C LEU A 322 -15.40 8.88 -19.77
N ASN A 323 -15.13 9.99 -20.47
CA ASN A 323 -14.32 11.09 -19.95
C ASN A 323 -15.01 11.88 -18.82
N ARG A 324 -16.33 11.77 -18.68
CA ARG A 324 -17.08 12.35 -17.55
C ARG A 324 -16.94 11.49 -16.29
N TYR A 325 -16.94 10.17 -16.45
CA TYR A 325 -16.93 9.21 -15.34
C TYR A 325 -15.51 8.84 -14.88
N ILE A 326 -14.59 8.49 -15.79
CA ILE A 326 -13.29 7.91 -15.42
C ILE A 326 -12.40 8.89 -14.62
N PRO A 327 -12.14 10.13 -15.07
CA PRO A 327 -11.29 11.05 -14.32
C PRO A 327 -11.91 11.46 -12.99
N THR A 328 -13.24 11.62 -12.94
CA THR A 328 -13.97 11.94 -11.72
C THR A 328 -13.92 10.78 -10.73
N ALA A 329 -14.18 9.55 -11.20
CA ALA A 329 -14.14 8.34 -10.38
C ALA A 329 -12.75 8.11 -9.81
N ALA A 330 -11.70 8.29 -10.61
CA ALA A 330 -10.34 8.09 -10.14
C ALA A 330 -9.85 9.18 -9.18
N ALA A 331 -10.16 10.45 -9.44
CA ALA A 331 -9.80 11.54 -8.54
C ALA A 331 -10.51 11.42 -7.20
N PHE A 332 -11.82 11.15 -7.25
CA PHE A 332 -12.64 10.96 -6.06
C PHE A 332 -12.29 9.67 -5.32
N GLY A 333 -12.02 8.58 -6.05
CA GLY A 333 -11.57 7.30 -5.49
C GLY A 333 -10.22 7.45 -4.78
N GLY A 334 -9.25 8.12 -5.39
CA GLY A 334 -7.95 8.42 -4.77
C GLY A 334 -8.10 9.30 -3.53
N MET A 335 -8.99 10.27 -3.55
CA MET A 335 -9.29 11.12 -2.39
C MET A 335 -9.97 10.32 -1.26
N CYS A 336 -10.96 9.48 -1.57
CA CYS A 336 -11.65 8.63 -0.58
C CYS A 336 -10.68 7.66 0.09
N ILE A 337 -9.79 7.05 -0.71
CA ILE A 337 -8.71 6.20 -0.22
C ILE A 337 -7.78 6.96 0.74
N GLY A 338 -7.36 8.17 0.36
CA GLY A 338 -6.52 9.02 1.21
C GLY A 338 -7.23 9.38 2.52
N ALA A 339 -8.52 9.72 2.45
CA ALA A 339 -9.33 10.02 3.64
C ALA A 339 -9.46 8.80 4.57
N LEU A 340 -9.73 7.62 4.02
CA LEU A 340 -9.83 6.38 4.80
C LEU A 340 -8.50 6.00 5.46
N THR A 341 -7.38 6.21 4.77
CA THR A 341 -6.04 6.03 5.33
C THR A 341 -5.81 6.94 6.53
N VAL A 342 -6.07 8.23 6.36
CA VAL A 342 -5.92 9.24 7.42
C VAL A 342 -6.80 8.92 8.63
N LEU A 343 -8.06 8.54 8.39
CA LEU A 343 -8.97 8.13 9.47
C LEU A 343 -8.43 6.90 10.21
N ALA A 344 -7.88 5.93 9.48
CA ALA A 344 -7.31 4.74 10.07
C ALA A 344 -6.06 5.02 10.92
N ASP A 345 -5.20 5.92 10.45
CA ASP A 345 -4.02 6.36 11.20
C ASP A 345 -4.43 7.13 12.47
N PHE A 346 -5.43 8.01 12.40
CA PHE A 346 -5.91 8.77 13.56
C PHE A 346 -6.60 7.91 14.61
N MET A 347 -7.31 6.86 14.19
CA MET A 347 -7.91 5.89 15.10
C MET A 347 -6.89 4.94 15.73
N GLY A 348 -5.61 5.00 15.32
CA GLY A 348 -4.56 4.13 15.83
C GLY A 348 -4.71 2.68 15.41
N ALA A 349 -5.24 2.42 14.21
CA ALA A 349 -5.49 1.08 13.72
C ALA A 349 -4.22 0.22 13.69
N ILE A 350 -4.35 -1.03 14.12
CA ILE A 350 -3.25 -2.01 14.13
C ILE A 350 -2.88 -2.36 12.68
N GLY A 351 -1.62 -2.12 12.29
CA GLY A 351 -1.09 -2.50 10.97
C GLY A 351 -0.90 -1.34 9.98
N SER A 352 -0.97 -0.08 10.43
CA SER A 352 -0.99 1.14 9.59
C SER A 352 -2.26 1.24 8.75
N GLY A 353 -2.84 2.45 8.65
CA GLY A 353 -4.02 2.69 7.82
C GLY A 353 -3.77 2.33 6.36
N THR A 354 -2.58 2.66 5.85
CA THR A 354 -2.14 2.26 4.50
C THR A 354 -2.11 0.75 4.32
N GLY A 355 -1.55 0.01 5.28
CA GLY A 355 -1.43 -1.44 5.23
C GLY A 355 -2.80 -2.11 5.17
N ILE A 356 -3.70 -1.76 6.09
CA ILE A 356 -5.04 -2.36 6.14
C ILE A 356 -5.77 -2.17 4.81
N LEU A 357 -5.76 -0.95 4.26
CA LEU A 357 -6.42 -0.68 2.97
C LEU A 357 -5.82 -1.51 1.83
N LEU A 358 -4.49 -1.62 1.78
CA LEU A 358 -3.82 -2.41 0.76
C LEU A 358 -4.22 -3.89 0.86
N ALA A 359 -4.17 -4.48 2.05
CA ALA A 359 -4.51 -5.88 2.27
C ALA A 359 -5.97 -6.16 1.87
N VAL A 360 -6.92 -5.34 2.32
CA VAL A 360 -8.35 -5.50 2.01
C VAL A 360 -8.60 -5.47 0.52
N THR A 361 -8.08 -4.45 -0.17
CA THR A 361 -8.33 -4.30 -1.59
C THR A 361 -7.63 -5.37 -2.42
N ILE A 362 -6.43 -5.82 -2.03
CA ILE A 362 -5.75 -6.94 -2.70
C ILE A 362 -6.58 -8.21 -2.55
N ILE A 363 -7.01 -8.56 -1.34
CA ILE A 363 -7.84 -9.74 -1.10
C ILE A 363 -9.15 -9.66 -1.89
N TYR A 364 -9.80 -8.50 -1.92
CA TYR A 364 -11.02 -8.30 -2.69
C TYR A 364 -10.81 -8.42 -4.21
N GLN A 365 -9.67 -7.93 -4.72
CA GLN A 365 -9.30 -8.12 -6.13
C GLN A 365 -9.10 -9.59 -6.46
N TYR A 366 -8.39 -10.35 -5.62
CA TYR A 366 -8.23 -11.79 -5.79
C TYR A 366 -9.56 -12.52 -5.74
N PHE A 367 -10.42 -12.16 -4.79
CA PHE A 367 -11.77 -12.72 -4.68
C PHE A 367 -12.58 -12.50 -5.96
N GLU A 368 -12.58 -11.28 -6.51
CA GLU A 368 -13.29 -11.01 -7.76
C GLU A 368 -12.70 -11.74 -8.97
N THR A 369 -11.37 -11.85 -9.07
CA THR A 369 -10.73 -12.61 -10.15
C THR A 369 -11.13 -14.08 -10.07
N PHE A 370 -11.12 -14.65 -8.86
CA PHE A 370 -11.54 -16.02 -8.61
C PHE A 370 -13.02 -16.24 -8.94
N GLU A 371 -13.92 -15.33 -8.53
CA GLU A 371 -15.34 -15.43 -8.89
C GLU A 371 -15.57 -15.32 -10.40
N LYS A 372 -14.82 -14.45 -11.11
CA LYS A 372 -14.92 -14.32 -12.56
C LYS A 372 -14.43 -15.56 -13.29
N GLU A 373 -13.30 -16.14 -12.87
CA GLU A 373 -12.80 -17.40 -13.43
C GLU A 373 -13.78 -18.53 -13.20
N LYS A 374 -14.29 -18.68 -11.97
CA LYS A 374 -15.28 -19.69 -11.62
C LYS A 374 -16.60 -19.51 -12.39
N ALA A 375 -17.06 -18.27 -12.58
CA ALA A 375 -18.25 -17.98 -13.38
C ALA A 375 -18.01 -18.28 -14.87
N SER A 376 -16.81 -18.03 -15.38
CA SER A 376 -16.42 -18.39 -16.75
C SER A 376 -16.37 -19.91 -16.95
N GLU A 377 -15.84 -20.66 -15.98
CA GLU A 377 -15.81 -22.13 -16.02
C GLU A 377 -17.22 -22.73 -15.90
N LEU A 378 -18.04 -22.23 -14.97
CA LEU A 378 -19.45 -22.65 -14.84
C LEU A 378 -20.29 -22.29 -16.06
N GLY A 379 -20.01 -21.15 -16.70
CA GLY A 379 -20.64 -20.76 -17.97
C GLY A 379 -20.20 -21.63 -19.15
N PHE A 380 -19.03 -22.28 -19.07
CA PHE A 380 -18.55 -23.24 -20.07
C PHE A 380 -19.14 -24.64 -19.87
N PHE A 381 -19.49 -25.01 -18.63
CA PHE A 381 -20.20 -26.26 -18.31
C PHE A 381 -21.73 -26.14 -18.31
N GLY A 382 -22.25 -24.92 -18.38
CA GLY A 382 -23.67 -24.61 -18.40
C GLY A 382 -24.07 -23.86 -19.65
N PHE A 383 -23.85 -24.44 -20.84
CA PHE A 383 -24.71 -24.44 -22.03
C PHE A 383 -24.03 -25.12 -23.22
#